data_AF-A0A176JUR5-F1
#
_entry.id   AF-A0A176JUR5-F1
#
_cell.length_a   1.000
_cell.length_b   1.000
_cell.length_c   1.000
_cell.angle_alpha   90.00
_cell.angle_beta   90.00
_cell.angle_gamma   90.00
#
_symmetry.space_group_name_H-M   'P 1'
#
loop_
_entity.id
_entity.type
_entity.pdbx_description
1 polymer ?
#
loop_
_entity_poly.entity_id
_entity_poly.type
_entity_poly.pdbx_seq_one_letter_code
_entity_poly.pdbx_strand_id
1 'polypeptide(L)'
;MLALTFSINVWLSESGLFALLPITMFVAYFLGNGKLLPEKLGEKIRIFREGAYPLKEIDEAVLRLERGTKIDLSELMEKVNKIKKKLLDVAKVQRKLFIFSFILAPVFPVITTFGSTNLKALEKGLLLLSGYGGMFAVIFVAIAGINAFFRQVKGIADKINNLENE
;
A
#
# COMPACT_ATOMS: atom_id res chain seq x y z
N MET A 1 14.42 6.07 -12.59
CA MET A 1 15.33 7.02 -13.26
C MET A 1 14.69 7.64 -14.50
N LEU A 2 14.29 6.86 -15.51
CA LEU A 2 13.69 7.37 -16.76
C LEU A 2 12.49 8.34 -16.56
N ALA A 3 11.54 8.01 -15.70
CA ALA A 3 10.37 8.86 -15.43
C ALA A 3 10.75 10.22 -14.78
N LEU A 4 11.80 10.23 -13.97
CA LEU A 4 12.28 11.42 -13.26
C LEU A 4 13.09 12.32 -14.20
N THR A 5 13.91 11.73 -15.08
CA THR A 5 14.61 12.44 -16.16
C THR A 5 13.63 13.04 -17.17
N PHE A 6 12.59 12.30 -17.57
CA PHE A 6 11.51 12.81 -18.42
C PHE A 6 10.78 13.97 -17.75
N SER A 7 10.45 13.86 -16.46
CA SER A 7 9.79 14.92 -15.69
C SER A 7 10.61 16.20 -15.62
N ILE A 8 11.93 16.11 -15.43
CA ILE A 8 12.84 17.26 -15.40
C ILE A 8 12.92 17.92 -16.78
N ASN A 9 13.02 17.13 -17.86
CA ASN A 9 13.04 17.68 -19.23
C ASN A 9 11.73 18.39 -19.59
N VAL A 10 10.59 17.80 -19.22
CA VAL A 10 9.26 18.41 -19.43
C VAL A 10 9.10 19.70 -18.61
N TRP A 11 9.62 19.74 -17.39
CA TRP A 11 9.61 20.95 -16.55
C TRP A 11 10.43 22.09 -17.16
N LEU A 12 11.56 21.78 -17.81
CA LEU A 12 12.42 22.78 -18.45
C LEU A 12 11.85 23.30 -19.79
N SER A 13 11.00 22.52 -20.45
CA SER A 13 10.48 22.83 -21.79
C SER A 13 9.05 23.40 -21.81
N GLU A 14 8.23 23.14 -20.78
CA GLU A 14 6.84 23.57 -20.72
C GLU A 14 6.52 24.35 -19.42
N SER A 15 5.89 25.51 -19.56
CA SER A 15 5.31 26.28 -18.44
C SER A 15 3.85 25.86 -18.18
N GLY A 16 3.51 25.53 -16.92
CA GLY A 16 2.14 25.20 -16.51
C GLY A 16 2.01 23.90 -15.72
N LEU A 17 0.90 23.16 -15.87
CA LEU A 17 0.61 21.88 -15.16
C LEU A 17 1.66 20.77 -15.40
N PHE A 18 2.46 20.88 -16.45
CA PHE A 18 3.60 20.00 -16.75
C PHE A 18 4.79 20.19 -15.83
N ALA A 19 4.99 21.40 -15.31
CA ALA A 19 6.03 21.72 -14.35
C ALA A 19 5.84 21.02 -12.99
N LEU A 20 4.63 20.48 -12.73
CA LEU A 20 4.31 19.78 -11.50
C LEU A 20 4.69 18.29 -11.51
N LEU A 21 5.08 17.72 -12.66
CA LEU A 21 5.49 16.31 -12.80
C LEU A 21 6.60 15.91 -11.79
N PRO A 22 7.71 16.68 -11.65
CA PRO A 22 8.76 16.36 -10.68
C PRO A 22 8.23 16.39 -9.24
N ILE A 23 7.45 17.42 -8.89
CA ILE A 23 6.91 17.63 -7.55
C ILE A 23 5.94 16.50 -7.19
N THR A 24 5.04 16.14 -8.11
CA THR A 24 4.05 15.08 -7.91
C THR A 24 4.70 13.70 -7.82
N MET A 25 5.78 13.43 -8.58
CA MET A 25 6.58 12.22 -8.39
C MET A 25 7.27 12.19 -7.02
N PHE A 26 7.79 13.32 -6.55
CA PHE A 26 8.33 13.45 -5.20
C PHE A 26 7.26 13.14 -4.14
N VAL A 27 6.09 13.77 -4.22
CA VAL A 27 4.96 13.54 -3.31
C VAL A 27 4.52 12.07 -3.33
N ALA A 28 4.37 11.48 -4.52
CA ALA A 28 4.03 10.07 -4.70
C ALA A 28 5.05 9.14 -4.04
N TYR A 29 6.34 9.41 -4.23
CA TYR A 29 7.43 8.67 -3.59
C TYR A 29 7.34 8.75 -2.06
N PHE A 30 7.19 9.96 -1.50
CA PHE A 30 7.11 10.14 -0.05
C PHE A 30 5.85 9.49 0.56
N LEU A 31 4.70 9.56 -0.13
CA LEU A 31 3.48 8.85 0.25
C LEU A 31 3.69 7.32 0.24
N GLY A 32 4.33 6.78 -0.79
CA GLY A 32 4.64 5.34 -0.87
C GLY A 32 5.65 4.84 0.15
N ASN A 33 6.49 5.74 0.65
CA ASN A 33 7.38 5.44 1.76
C ASN A 33 6.69 5.57 3.13
N GLY A 34 5.42 5.98 3.19
CA GLY A 34 4.70 6.21 4.44
C GLY A 34 5.10 7.49 5.19
N LYS A 35 5.98 8.33 4.61
CA LYS A 35 6.55 9.52 5.27
C LYS A 35 5.57 10.70 5.36
N LEU A 36 4.59 10.74 4.46
CA LEU A 36 3.53 11.77 4.43
C LEU A 36 2.19 11.27 4.99
N LEU A 37 2.19 10.10 5.63
CA LEU A 37 1.00 9.49 6.20
C LEU A 37 1.02 9.58 7.74
N PRO A 38 -0.14 9.47 8.40
CA PRO A 38 -0.20 9.39 9.86
C PRO A 38 0.72 8.26 10.38
N GLU A 39 1.40 8.46 11.51
CA GLU A 39 2.42 7.53 12.04
C GLU A 39 1.98 6.06 12.00
N LYS A 40 0.77 5.76 12.50
CA LYS A 40 0.21 4.41 12.52
C LYS A 40 0.11 3.77 11.14
N LEU A 41 -0.18 4.55 10.10
CA LEU A 41 -0.31 4.06 8.73
C LEU A 41 1.07 4.00 8.04
N GLY A 42 1.94 4.98 8.31
CA GLY A 42 3.33 4.96 7.87
C GLY A 42 4.08 3.74 8.38
N GLU A 43 3.88 3.37 9.64
CA GLU A 43 4.45 2.17 10.25
C GLU A 43 3.94 0.89 9.58
N LYS A 44 2.64 0.78 9.33
CA LYS A 44 2.07 -0.37 8.59
C LYS A 44 2.71 -0.54 7.22
N ILE A 45 2.92 0.57 6.49
CA ILE A 45 3.57 0.56 5.17
C ILE A 45 5.04 0.16 5.30
N ARG A 46 5.76 0.69 6.29
CA ARG A 46 7.16 0.30 6.58
C ARG A 46 7.27 -1.20 6.82
N ILE A 47 6.45 -1.73 7.73
CA ILE A 47 6.38 -3.16 8.06
C ILE A 47 6.13 -4.00 6.79
N PHE A 48 5.21 -3.56 5.94
CA PHE A 48 4.88 -4.26 4.69
C PHE A 48 6.01 -4.23 3.66
N ARG A 49 6.76 -3.13 3.58
CA ARG A 49 7.91 -2.97 2.67
C ARG A 49 9.08 -3.84 3.12
N GLU A 50 9.37 -3.85 4.41
CA GLU A 50 10.43 -4.62 5.05
C GLU A 50 10.10 -6.12 5.11
N GLY A 51 8.84 -6.50 4.90
CA GLY A 51 8.39 -7.89 4.89
C GLY A 51 8.20 -8.49 6.28
N ALA A 52 8.15 -7.65 7.32
CA ALA A 52 8.00 -8.03 8.72
C ALA A 52 6.52 -8.18 9.11
N TYR A 53 5.74 -9.00 8.39
CA TYR A 53 4.28 -9.08 8.52
C TYR A 53 3.81 -9.29 9.98
N PRO A 54 2.68 -8.68 10.41
CA PRO A 54 2.20 -8.67 11.80
C PRO A 54 1.58 -10.01 12.26
N LEU A 55 2.17 -11.15 11.88
CA LEU A 55 1.67 -12.48 12.28
C LEU A 55 1.95 -12.79 13.76
N LYS A 56 2.90 -12.07 14.36
CA LYS A 56 3.28 -12.20 15.78
C LYS A 56 2.10 -11.94 16.72
N GLU A 57 1.18 -11.04 16.35
CA GLU A 57 -0.04 -10.77 17.14
C GLU A 57 -0.92 -12.03 17.28
N ILE A 58 -0.95 -12.87 16.24
CA ILE A 58 -1.68 -14.15 16.27
C ILE A 58 -0.91 -15.19 17.08
N ASP A 59 0.43 -15.22 17.00
CA ASP A 59 1.27 -16.09 17.85
C ASP A 59 1.06 -15.79 19.34
N GLU A 60 1.09 -14.51 19.71
CA GLU A 60 0.91 -14.06 21.09
C GLU A 60 -0.50 -14.35 21.62
N ALA A 61 -1.54 -14.20 20.79
CA ALA A 61 -2.92 -14.54 21.16
C ALA A 61 -3.10 -16.05 21.43
N VAL A 62 -2.55 -16.91 20.58
CA VAL A 62 -2.63 -18.38 20.79
C VAL A 62 -1.87 -18.82 22.04
N LEU A 63 -0.68 -18.27 22.28
CA LEU A 63 0.13 -18.59 23.47
C LEU A 63 -0.56 -18.18 24.78
N ARG A 64 -1.33 -17.09 24.78
CA ARG A 64 -2.14 -16.68 25.94
C ARG A 64 -3.26 -17.66 26.20
N LEU A 65 -4.00 -18.02 25.15
CA LEU A 65 -5.07 -19.02 25.23
C LEU A 65 -4.56 -20.36 25.79
N GLU A 66 -3.41 -20.84 25.30
CA GLU A 66 -2.76 -22.09 25.75
C GLU A 66 -2.34 -22.06 27.22
N ARG A 67 -1.93 -20.91 27.74
CA ARG A 67 -1.61 -20.76 29.17
C ARG A 67 -2.86 -20.67 30.05
N GLY A 68 -3.95 -20.09 29.52
CA GLY A 68 -5.21 -19.90 30.23
C GLY A 68 -6.08 -21.15 30.31
N THR A 69 -6.04 -22.00 29.27
CA THR A 69 -6.84 -23.23 29.20
C THR A 69 -5.94 -24.47 29.28
N LYS A 70 -6.10 -25.29 30.34
CA LYS A 70 -5.46 -26.62 30.47
C LYS A 70 -6.04 -27.66 29.48
N ILE A 71 -6.21 -27.28 28.22
CA ILE A 71 -6.84 -28.08 27.16
C ILE A 71 -5.80 -28.35 26.08
N ASP A 72 -5.83 -29.55 25.49
CA ASP A 72 -5.01 -29.89 24.32
C ASP A 72 -5.50 -29.06 23.11
N LEU A 73 -4.72 -28.03 22.78
CA LEU A 73 -5.00 -27.10 21.67
C LEU A 73 -4.32 -27.51 20.37
N SER A 74 -3.82 -28.74 20.24
CA SER A 74 -3.11 -29.21 19.05
C SER A 74 -3.91 -29.00 17.75
N GLU A 75 -5.20 -29.32 17.74
CA GLU A 75 -6.08 -29.12 16.57
C GLU A 75 -6.31 -27.62 16.26
N LEU A 76 -6.41 -26.77 17.28
CA LEU A 76 -6.55 -25.32 17.13
C LEU A 76 -5.25 -24.71 16.59
N MET A 77 -4.10 -25.12 17.12
CA MET A 77 -2.78 -24.72 16.63
C MET A 77 -2.60 -25.08 15.16
N GLU A 78 -3.02 -26.27 14.74
CA GLU A 78 -2.95 -26.68 13.34
C GLU A 78 -3.83 -25.79 12.43
N LYS A 79 -5.06 -25.50 12.86
CA LYS A 79 -5.97 -24.58 12.15
C LYS A 79 -5.42 -23.16 12.08
N VAL A 80 -4.86 -22.64 13.17
CA VAL A 80 -4.24 -21.31 13.20
C VAL A 80 -2.99 -21.25 12.32
N ASN A 81 -2.15 -22.30 12.31
CA ASN A 81 -0.98 -22.36 11.43
C ASN A 81 -1.39 -22.39 9.95
N LYS A 82 -2.48 -23.08 9.59
CA LYS A 82 -3.06 -23.00 8.23
C LYS A 82 -3.53 -21.59 7.88
N ILE A 83 -4.16 -20.88 8.82
CA ILE A 83 -4.60 -19.48 8.61
C ILE A 83 -3.38 -18.56 8.46
N LYS A 84 -2.36 -18.67 9.31
CA LYS A 84 -1.11 -17.90 9.22
C LYS A 84 -0.43 -18.09 7.88
N LYS A 85 -0.34 -19.33 7.40
CA LYS A 85 0.24 -19.63 6.08
C LYS A 85 -0.53 -18.93 4.95
N LYS A 86 -1.87 -18.99 4.97
CA LYS A 86 -2.72 -18.27 4.01
C LYS A 86 -2.53 -16.75 4.10
N LEU A 87 -2.50 -16.19 5.31
CA LEU A 87 -2.27 -14.76 5.53
C LEU A 87 -0.91 -14.32 5.03
N LEU A 88 0.13 -15.13 5.23
CA LEU A 88 1.48 -14.85 4.72
C LEU A 88 1.50 -14.80 3.19
N ASP A 89 0.81 -15.73 2.53
CA ASP A 89 0.73 -15.76 1.07
C ASP A 89 -0.06 -14.57 0.53
N VAL A 90 -1.19 -14.22 1.17
CA VAL A 90 -1.95 -13.00 0.87
C VAL A 90 -1.08 -11.75 1.07
N ALA A 91 -0.30 -11.69 2.15
CA ALA A 91 0.57 -10.54 2.44
C ALA A 91 1.68 -10.38 1.39
N LYS A 92 2.27 -11.49 0.92
CA LYS A 92 3.25 -11.48 -0.18
C LYS A 92 2.62 -10.98 -1.48
N VAL A 93 1.40 -11.41 -1.81
CA VAL A 93 0.68 -10.95 -3.00
C VAL A 93 0.36 -9.46 -2.89
N GLN A 94 -0.17 -9.01 -1.75
CA GLN A 94 -0.44 -7.60 -1.48
C GLN A 94 0.83 -6.75 -1.56
N ARG A 95 1.98 -7.26 -1.08
CA ARG A 95 3.27 -6.55 -1.17
C ARG A 95 3.71 -6.39 -2.62
N LYS A 96 3.57 -7.43 -3.44
CA LYS A 96 3.84 -7.37 -4.88
C LYS A 96 2.93 -6.35 -5.56
N LEU A 97 1.63 -6.39 -5.27
CA LEU A 97 0.65 -5.44 -5.81
C LEU A 97 0.99 -4.01 -5.39
N PHE A 98 1.34 -3.78 -4.12
CA PHE A 98 1.77 -2.47 -3.64
C PHE A 98 2.99 -1.95 -4.40
N ILE A 99 4.06 -2.74 -4.51
CA ILE A 99 5.27 -2.36 -5.25
C ILE A 99 4.92 -2.08 -6.72
N PHE A 100 4.12 -2.94 -7.33
CA PHE A 100 3.67 -2.77 -8.71
C PHE A 100 2.88 -1.47 -8.91
N SER A 101 1.95 -1.15 -8.01
CA SER A 101 1.19 0.11 -8.02
C SER A 101 2.10 1.33 -7.98
N PHE A 102 3.18 1.31 -7.19
CA PHE A 102 4.15 2.42 -7.15
C PHE A 102 5.00 2.55 -8.40
N ILE A 103 5.26 1.46 -9.11
CA ILE A 103 5.95 1.48 -10.39
C ILE A 103 5.01 1.97 -11.50
N LEU A 104 3.73 1.59 -11.44
CA LEU A 104 2.72 1.92 -12.45
C LEU A 104 2.20 3.36 -12.29
N ALA A 105 2.05 3.87 -11.07
CA ALA A 105 1.45 5.18 -10.82
C ALA A 105 2.12 6.34 -11.61
N PRO A 106 3.46 6.42 -11.72
CA PRO A 106 4.15 7.43 -12.54
C PRO A 106 3.88 7.33 -14.06
N VAL A 107 3.36 6.20 -14.55
CA VAL A 107 3.07 6.01 -15.98
C VAL A 107 1.87 6.84 -16.42
N PHE A 108 0.89 7.06 -15.54
CA PHE A 108 -0.32 7.84 -15.83
C PHE A 108 -0.03 9.29 -16.26
N PRO A 109 0.72 10.10 -15.48
CA PRO A 109 1.04 11.46 -15.88
C PRO A 109 1.95 11.51 -17.12
N VAL A 110 2.77 10.48 -17.36
CA VAL A 110 3.61 10.38 -18.58
C VAL A 110 2.74 10.16 -19.83
N ILE A 111 1.84 9.17 -19.81
CA ILE A 111 0.97 8.87 -20.96
C ILE A 111 0.05 10.05 -21.26
N THR A 112 -0.55 10.64 -20.23
CA THR A 112 -1.42 11.82 -20.40
C THR A 112 -0.66 13.02 -20.92
N THR A 113 0.61 13.19 -20.53
CA THR A 113 1.50 14.21 -21.12
C THR A 113 1.69 14.01 -22.61
N PHE A 114 2.06 12.80 -23.05
CA PHE A 114 2.20 12.48 -24.47
C PHE A 114 0.89 12.66 -25.25
N GLY A 115 -0.23 12.16 -24.71
CA GLY A 115 -1.55 12.26 -25.36
C GLY A 115 -2.11 13.67 -25.45
N SER A 116 -1.57 14.60 -24.66
CA SER A 116 -2.04 15.99 -24.60
C SER A 116 -1.35 16.95 -25.59
N THR A 117 -0.35 16.48 -26.33
CA THR A 117 0.52 17.30 -27.20
C THR A 117 -0.22 18.11 -28.26
N ASN A 118 -1.34 17.60 -28.78
CA ASN A 118 -2.14 18.24 -29.83
C ASN A 118 -3.50 18.76 -29.35
N LEU A 119 -3.75 18.81 -28.04
CA LEU A 119 -5.04 19.22 -27.47
C LEU A 119 -5.09 20.74 -27.19
N LYS A 120 -6.30 21.30 -27.21
CA LYS A 120 -6.52 22.68 -26.78
C LYS A 120 -6.25 22.81 -25.28
N ALA A 121 -5.93 24.02 -24.80
CA ALA A 121 -5.48 24.27 -23.43
C ALA A 121 -6.40 23.67 -22.33
N LEU A 122 -7.73 23.75 -22.51
CA LEU A 122 -8.70 23.23 -21.55
C LEU A 122 -8.75 21.69 -21.55
N GLU A 123 -8.73 21.07 -22.73
CA GLU A 123 -8.66 19.61 -22.91
C GLU A 123 -7.32 19.06 -22.40
N LYS A 124 -6.22 19.77 -22.67
CA LYS A 124 -4.87 19.50 -22.14
C LYS A 124 -4.91 19.47 -20.61
N GLY A 125 -5.48 20.50 -19.99
CA GLY A 125 -5.62 20.60 -18.53
C GLY A 125 -6.43 19.45 -17.93
N LEU A 126 -7.59 19.12 -18.51
CA LEU A 126 -8.44 18.02 -18.04
C LEU A 126 -7.75 16.65 -18.17
N LEU A 127 -7.04 16.40 -19.28
CA LEU A 127 -6.32 15.14 -19.49
C LEU A 127 -5.15 14.99 -18.50
N LEU A 128 -4.44 16.06 -18.18
CA LEU A 128 -3.37 16.01 -17.18
C LEU A 128 -3.92 15.82 -15.77
N LEU A 129 -5.00 16.51 -15.43
CA LEU A 129 -5.68 16.33 -14.15
C LEU A 129 -6.13 14.88 -13.95
N SER A 130 -6.65 14.22 -15.00
CA SER A 130 -7.01 12.80 -14.92
C SER A 130 -5.79 11.90 -14.80
N GLY A 131 -4.66 12.24 -15.45
CA GLY A 131 -3.39 11.53 -15.30
C GLY A 131 -2.84 11.56 -13.87
N TYR A 132 -2.75 12.75 -13.28
CA TYR A 132 -2.35 12.90 -11.88
C TYR A 132 -3.36 12.28 -10.93
N GLY A 133 -4.66 12.45 -11.20
CA GLY A 133 -5.75 11.82 -10.44
C GLY A 133 -5.63 10.29 -10.42
N GLY A 134 -5.34 9.69 -11.58
CA GLY A 134 -5.11 8.25 -11.72
C GLY A 134 -3.91 7.77 -10.92
N MET A 135 -2.79 8.50 -10.98
CA MET A 135 -1.60 8.21 -10.15
C MET A 135 -1.95 8.16 -8.67
N PHE A 136 -2.61 9.19 -8.14
CA PHE A 136 -2.99 9.25 -6.73
C PHE A 136 -4.03 8.20 -6.35
N ALA A 137 -5.02 7.94 -7.21
CA ALA A 137 -6.03 6.91 -6.97
C ALA A 137 -5.37 5.53 -6.78
N VAL A 138 -4.43 5.16 -7.65
CA VAL A 138 -3.67 3.90 -7.53
C VAL A 138 -2.89 3.82 -6.22
N ILE A 139 -2.21 4.91 -5.84
CA ILE A 139 -1.46 5.00 -4.58
C ILE A 139 -2.38 4.83 -3.37
N PHE A 140 -3.51 5.55 -3.32
CA PHE A 140 -4.44 5.49 -2.19
C PHE A 140 -5.13 4.13 -2.08
N VAL A 141 -5.50 3.51 -3.20
CA VAL A 141 -6.07 2.15 -3.19
C VAL A 141 -5.06 1.14 -2.64
N ALA A 142 -3.78 1.24 -3.03
CA ALA A 142 -2.74 0.37 -2.51
C ALA A 142 -2.53 0.55 -0.98
N ILE A 143 -2.53 1.79 -0.51
CA ILE A 143 -2.44 2.12 0.93
C ILE A 143 -3.67 1.58 1.70
N ALA A 144 -4.87 1.76 1.14
CA ALA A 144 -6.11 1.25 1.73
C ALA A 144 -6.10 -0.29 1.84
N GLY A 145 -5.57 -0.99 0.84
CA GLY A 145 -5.38 -2.44 0.84
C GLY A 145 -4.49 -2.91 2.00
N ILE A 146 -3.36 -2.23 2.24
CA ILE A 146 -2.49 -2.53 3.38
C ILE A 146 -3.24 -2.31 4.70
N ASN A 147 -3.94 -1.19 4.86
CA ASN A 147 -4.66 -0.90 6.09
C ASN A 147 -5.75 -1.95 6.37
N ALA A 148 -6.46 -2.39 5.33
CA ALA A 148 -7.46 -3.45 5.42
C ALA A 148 -6.83 -4.79 5.83
N PHE A 149 -5.66 -5.15 5.29
CA PHE A 149 -4.93 -6.35 5.69
C PHE A 149 -4.58 -6.33 7.18
N PHE A 150 -4.01 -5.24 7.70
CA PHE A 150 -3.71 -5.13 9.13
C PHE A 150 -4.96 -5.23 10.00
N ARG A 151 -6.07 -4.62 9.56
CA ARG A 151 -7.36 -4.73 10.27
C ARG A 151 -7.87 -6.18 10.31
N GLN A 152 -7.66 -6.95 9.24
CA GLN A 152 -8.04 -8.37 9.22
C GLN A 152 -7.16 -9.21 10.15
N VAL A 153 -5.85 -9.00 10.15
CA VAL A 153 -4.93 -9.71 11.06
C VAL A 153 -5.29 -9.44 12.51
N LYS A 154 -5.49 -8.16 12.88
CA LYS A 154 -5.91 -7.78 14.23
C LYS A 154 -7.27 -8.39 14.59
N GLY A 155 -8.24 -8.35 13.68
CA GLY A 155 -9.55 -8.96 13.90
C GLY A 155 -9.51 -10.47 14.12
N ILE A 156 -8.52 -11.17 13.56
CA ILE A 156 -8.28 -12.59 13.83
C ILE A 156 -7.68 -12.77 15.23
N ALA A 157 -6.69 -11.95 15.62
CA ALA A 157 -6.10 -11.99 16.95
C ALA A 157 -7.12 -11.67 18.07
N ASP A 158 -7.93 -10.62 17.88
CA ASP A 158 -8.98 -10.23 18.83
C ASP A 158 -10.02 -11.34 19.00
N LYS A 159 -10.39 -12.06 17.93
CA LYS A 159 -11.30 -13.22 18.02
C LYS A 159 -10.71 -14.38 18.82
N ILE A 160 -9.41 -14.62 18.72
CA ILE A 160 -8.73 -15.67 19.51
C ILE A 160 -8.71 -15.28 20.99
N ASN A 161 -8.42 -14.02 21.31
CA ASN A 161 -8.43 -13.53 22.69
C ASN A 161 -9.85 -13.57 23.31
N ASN A 162 -10.91 -13.35 22.53
CA ASN A 162 -12.25 -13.42 23.07
C ASN A 162 -12.67 -14.85 23.47
N LEU A 163 -12.10 -15.88 22.83
CA LEU A 163 -12.29 -17.28 23.23
C LEU A 163 -11.64 -17.61 24.60
N GLU A 164 -10.78 -16.73 25.14
CA GLU A 164 -10.22 -16.86 26.49
C GLU A 164 -11.21 -16.42 27.58
N ASN A 165 -12.16 -15.53 27.24
CA ASN A 165 -13.08 -14.89 28.20
C ASN A 165 -14.47 -15.54 28.26
N GLU A 166 -14.73 -16.55 27.41
CA GLU A 166 -15.93 -17.40 27.43
C GLU A 166 -15.65 -18.73 28.13
#